data_AF-A0A6L6H1L2-F1
#
_entry.id   AF-A0A6L6H1L2-F1
#
_cell.length_a   1.000
_cell.length_b   1.000
_cell.length_c   1.000
_cell.angle_alpha   90.00
_cell.angle_beta   90.00
_cell.angle_gamma   90.00
#
_symmetry.space_group_name_H-M   'P 1'
#
loop_
_entity.id
_entity.type
_entity.pdbx_description
1 polymer ?
#
loop_
_entity_poly.entity_id
_entity_poly.type
_entity_poly.pdbx_seq_one_letter_code
_entity_poly.pdbx_strand_id
1 'polypeptide(L)'
;MTKTRWIVLLVTVLLIGLIAVFFLPRDNEPAPTSRVVLEHTYRTYLAPSCFELEDPTNFLEEATLADAVELGYPPNSDCTREAFEGNRDSPFQSLMKELGIMDDDKPDW
;
A
#
# COMPACT_ATOMS: atom_id res chain seq x y z
N MET A 1 2.47 48.13 -12.16
CA MET A 1 2.28 47.03 -11.19
C MET A 1 3.65 46.60 -10.68
N THR A 2 3.88 46.67 -9.37
CA THR A 2 5.20 46.50 -8.73
C THR A 2 5.63 45.02 -8.74
N LYS A 3 6.92 44.75 -8.99
CA LYS A 3 7.50 43.38 -9.09
C LYS A 3 7.10 42.47 -7.92
N THR A 4 6.90 43.04 -6.73
CA THR A 4 6.43 42.36 -5.51
C THR A 4 5.07 41.67 -5.71
N ARG A 5 4.13 42.28 -6.44
CA ARG A 5 2.80 41.67 -6.71
C ARG A 5 2.91 40.40 -7.55
N TRP A 6 3.82 40.39 -8.52
CA TRP A 6 4.07 39.21 -9.36
C TRP A 6 4.74 38.08 -8.58
N ILE A 7 5.68 38.42 -7.70
CA ILE A 7 6.32 37.43 -6.81
C ILE A 7 5.28 36.79 -5.89
N VAL A 8 4.43 37.60 -5.25
CA VAL A 8 3.36 37.10 -4.38
C VAL A 8 2.43 36.17 -5.16
N LEU A 9 1.98 36.59 -6.35
CA LEU A 9 1.07 35.79 -7.17
C LEU A 9 1.71 34.44 -7.57
N LEU A 10 2.98 34.43 -7.94
CA LEU A 10 3.72 33.21 -8.29
C LEU A 10 3.82 32.26 -7.09
N VAL A 11 4.18 32.78 -5.92
CA VAL A 11 4.26 31.98 -4.68
C VAL A 11 2.90 31.40 -4.31
N THR A 12 1.82 32.19 -4.42
CA THR A 12 0.47 31.72 -4.13
C THR A 12 0.06 30.58 -5.07
N VAL A 13 0.33 30.71 -6.37
CA VAL A 13 0.03 29.66 -7.35
C VAL A 13 0.83 28.39 -7.05
N LEU A 14 2.11 28.53 -6.70
CA LEU A 14 2.96 27.39 -6.36
C LEU A 14 2.47 26.66 -5.11
N LEU A 15 2.07 27.41 -4.08
CA LEU A 15 1.51 26.85 -2.85
C LEU A 15 0.21 26.09 -3.11
N ILE A 16 -0.71 26.69 -3.90
CA ILE A 16 -1.96 26.04 -4.29
C ILE A 16 -1.68 24.76 -5.08
N GLY A 17 -0.73 24.79 -6.01
CA GLY A 17 -0.32 23.62 -6.77
C GLY A 17 0.19 22.49 -5.89
N LEU A 18 1.04 22.81 -4.90
CA LEU A 18 1.57 21.82 -3.95
C LEU A 18 0.47 21.21 -3.08
N ILE A 19 -0.46 22.03 -2.59
CA ILE A 19 -1.63 21.55 -1.84
C ILE A 19 -2.50 20.65 -2.73
N ALA A 20 -2.73 21.03 -3.99
CA ALA A 20 -3.55 20.23 -4.91
C ALA A 20 -2.94 18.83 -5.15
N VAL A 21 -1.62 18.73 -5.32
CA VAL A 21 -0.91 17.45 -5.49
C VAL A 21 -1.14 16.50 -4.32
N PHE A 22 -1.29 17.02 -3.10
CA PHE A 22 -1.53 16.22 -1.91
C PHE A 22 -2.88 15.47 -1.93
N PHE A 23 -3.84 15.93 -2.73
CA PHE A 23 -5.16 15.31 -2.89
C PHE A 23 -5.33 14.56 -4.21
N LEU A 24 -4.30 14.51 -5.07
CA LEU A 24 -4.38 13.76 -6.33
C LEU A 24 -4.17 12.26 -6.08
N PRO A 25 -5.04 11.38 -6.63
CA PRO A 25 -4.86 9.94 -6.54
C PRO A 25 -3.64 9.50 -7.35
N ARG A 26 -2.87 8.56 -6.81
CA ARG A 26 -1.69 7.97 -7.46
C ARG A 26 -1.76 6.45 -7.39
N ASP A 27 -1.13 5.77 -8.33
CA ASP A 27 -1.01 4.32 -8.28
C ASP A 27 0.02 3.95 -7.20
N ASN A 28 -0.44 3.26 -6.16
CA ASN A 28 0.38 2.75 -5.06
C ASN A 28 0.49 1.23 -5.20
N GLU A 29 1.68 0.71 -4.97
CA GLU A 29 1.99 -0.72 -5.00
C GLU A 29 2.42 -1.19 -3.61
N PRO A 30 2.16 -2.46 -3.25
CA PRO A 30 2.63 -3.02 -2.00
C PRO A 30 4.14 -2.92 -1.88
N ALA A 31 4.61 -2.59 -0.67
CA ALA A 31 6.03 -2.54 -0.41
C ALA A 31 6.65 -3.94 -0.61
N PRO A 32 7.80 -4.07 -1.31
CA PRO A 32 8.46 -5.36 -1.46
C PRO A 32 8.83 -6.00 -0.12
N THR A 33 9.02 -5.18 0.91
CA THR A 33 9.34 -5.59 2.29
C THR A 33 8.11 -5.93 3.13
N SER A 34 6.90 -5.87 2.58
CA SER A 34 5.67 -6.23 3.31
C SER A 34 5.73 -7.67 3.78
N ARG A 35 5.30 -7.89 5.02
CA ARG A 35 5.36 -9.21 5.67
C ARG A 35 4.34 -10.15 5.03
N VAL A 36 4.77 -11.35 4.71
CA VAL A 36 3.93 -12.45 4.24
C VAL A 36 4.25 -13.72 5.02
N VAL A 37 3.35 -14.70 4.96
CA VAL A 37 3.60 -16.06 5.43
C VAL A 37 3.69 -16.97 4.21
N LEU A 38 4.82 -17.62 4.00
CA LEU A 38 4.98 -18.66 2.99
C LEU A 38 4.39 -19.98 3.52
N GLU A 39 3.64 -20.67 2.67
CA GLU A 39 3.11 -22.01 2.89
C GLU A 39 3.74 -22.97 1.88
N HIS A 40 4.68 -23.80 2.34
CA HIS A 40 5.54 -24.60 1.47
C HIS A 40 4.90 -25.88 0.95
N THR A 41 3.84 -26.39 1.60
CA THR A 41 3.08 -27.56 1.15
C THR A 41 2.40 -27.27 -0.20
N TYR A 42 1.73 -26.13 -0.31
CA TYR A 42 1.05 -25.70 -1.54
C TYR A 42 1.90 -24.75 -2.38
N ARG A 43 3.02 -24.27 -1.83
CA ARG A 43 3.92 -23.28 -2.43
C ARG A 43 3.20 -21.98 -2.74
N THR A 44 2.44 -21.48 -1.77
CA THR A 44 1.68 -20.24 -1.85
C THR A 44 2.16 -19.27 -0.78
N TYR A 45 1.84 -17.98 -0.90
CA TYR A 45 1.99 -17.05 0.22
C TYR A 45 0.62 -16.58 0.73
N LEU A 46 0.59 -16.13 1.98
CA LEU A 46 -0.59 -15.64 2.68
C LEU A 46 -0.34 -14.22 3.18
N ALA A 47 -1.36 -13.38 3.07
CA ALA A 47 -1.41 -12.12 3.78
C ALA A 47 -1.69 -12.39 5.28
N PRO A 48 -0.96 -11.75 6.22
CA PRO A 48 -1.19 -11.93 7.65
C PRO A 48 -2.64 -11.69 8.07
N SER A 49 -3.30 -10.67 7.50
CA SER A 49 -4.72 -10.38 7.77
C SER A 49 -5.68 -11.50 7.33
N CYS A 50 -5.29 -12.32 6.35
CA CYS A 50 -6.11 -13.40 5.80
C CYS A 50 -5.87 -14.76 6.49
N PHE A 51 -4.90 -14.87 7.41
CA PHE A 51 -4.45 -16.14 7.97
C PHE A 51 -5.57 -16.93 8.66
N GLU A 52 -6.47 -16.28 9.38
CA GLU A 52 -7.59 -16.93 10.10
C GLU A 52 -8.72 -17.39 9.17
N LEU A 53 -8.80 -16.84 7.95
CA LEU A 53 -9.81 -17.20 6.96
C LEU A 53 -9.42 -18.43 6.14
N GLU A 54 -8.18 -18.88 6.30
CA GLU A 54 -7.59 -19.99 5.58
C GLU A 54 -7.27 -21.13 6.55
N ASP A 55 -7.01 -22.33 6.01
CA ASP A 55 -6.58 -23.50 6.78
C ASP A 55 -5.15 -23.89 6.35
N PRO A 56 -4.15 -23.04 6.62
CA PRO A 56 -2.77 -23.30 6.25
C PRO A 56 -2.23 -24.53 6.99
N THR A 57 -1.20 -25.16 6.41
CA THR A 57 -0.56 -26.30 7.04
C THR A 57 0.42 -25.84 8.12
N ASN A 58 1.16 -26.78 8.73
CA ASN A 58 2.21 -26.45 9.68
C ASN A 58 3.60 -26.29 9.01
N PHE A 59 3.67 -26.20 7.68
CA PHE A 59 4.91 -25.96 6.96
C PHE A 59 5.00 -24.50 6.49
N LEU A 60 5.11 -23.61 7.48
CA LEU A 60 5.04 -22.16 7.31
C LEU A 60 6.39 -21.47 7.59
N GLU A 61 6.64 -20.37 6.89
CA GLU A 61 7.79 -19.48 7.10
C GLU A 61 7.35 -18.01 6.99
N GLU A 62 7.86 -17.14 7.87
CA GLU A 62 7.67 -15.69 7.69
C GLU A 62 8.72 -15.14 6.71
N ALA A 63 8.26 -14.37 5.73
CA ALA A 63 9.12 -13.78 4.71
C ALA A 63 8.58 -12.41 4.26
N THR A 64 9.16 -11.86 3.19
CA THR A 64 8.68 -10.65 2.53
C THR A 64 7.92 -10.96 1.25
N LEU A 65 7.09 -10.03 0.78
CA LEU A 65 6.40 -10.14 -0.50
C LEU A 65 7.40 -10.32 -1.65
N ALA A 66 8.56 -9.67 -1.59
CA ALA A 66 9.65 -9.87 -2.54
C ALA A 66 10.13 -11.32 -2.57
N ASP A 67 10.34 -11.95 -1.41
CA ASP A 67 10.78 -13.35 -1.33
C ASP A 67 9.74 -14.30 -1.95
N ALA A 68 8.45 -14.07 -1.68
CA ALA A 68 7.37 -14.85 -2.27
C ALA A 68 7.35 -14.75 -3.80
N VAL A 69 7.54 -13.54 -4.34
CA VAL A 69 7.61 -13.28 -5.78
C VAL A 69 8.85 -13.93 -6.40
N GLU A 70 10.02 -13.84 -5.75
CA GLU A 70 11.26 -14.47 -6.20
C GLU A 70 11.14 -16.01 -6.25
N LEU A 71 10.49 -16.60 -5.25
CA LEU A 71 10.20 -18.04 -5.20
C LEU A 71 9.08 -18.46 -6.17
N GLY A 72 8.37 -17.51 -6.76
CA GLY A 72 7.25 -17.77 -7.67
C GLY A 72 6.02 -18.35 -6.97
N TYR A 73 5.83 -18.04 -5.70
CA TYR A 73 4.67 -18.51 -4.93
C TYR A 73 3.47 -17.63 -5.28
N PRO A 74 2.35 -18.18 -5.79
CA PRO A 74 1.13 -17.41 -5.99
C PRO A 74 0.43 -17.13 -4.65
N PRO A 75 -0.49 -16.15 -4.60
CA PRO A 75 -1.34 -15.93 -3.44
C PRO A 75 -2.18 -17.17 -3.14
N ASN A 76 -2.35 -17.51 -1.86
CA ASN A 76 -3.13 -18.68 -1.44
C ASN A 76 -4.61 -18.57 -1.82
N SER A 77 -5.16 -17.37 -1.74
CA SER A 77 -6.57 -17.11 -1.98
C SER A 77 -6.83 -15.73 -2.60
N ASP A 78 -8.09 -15.46 -2.90
CA ASP A 78 -8.58 -14.14 -3.29
C ASP A 78 -8.37 -13.09 -2.18
N CYS A 79 -8.51 -13.47 -0.90
CA CYS A 79 -8.23 -12.55 0.21
C CYS A 79 -6.77 -12.08 0.16
N THR A 80 -5.82 -13.02 0.03
CA THR A 80 -4.39 -12.66 -0.04
C THR A 80 -4.07 -11.84 -1.28
N ARG A 81 -4.69 -12.17 -2.42
CA ARG A 81 -4.52 -11.41 -3.67
C ARG A 81 -5.03 -9.98 -3.53
N GLU A 82 -6.21 -9.79 -2.95
CA GLU A 82 -6.81 -8.48 -2.71
C GLU A 82 -6.00 -7.69 -1.67
N ALA A 83 -5.52 -8.33 -0.61
CA ALA A 83 -4.71 -7.70 0.43
C ALA A 83 -3.44 -7.03 -0.14
N PHE A 84 -2.79 -7.63 -1.15
CA PHE A 84 -1.61 -7.07 -1.82
C PHE A 84 -1.90 -6.44 -3.19
N GLU A 85 -3.17 -6.21 -3.54
CA GLU A 85 -3.50 -5.45 -4.74
C GLU A 85 -3.24 -3.96 -4.50
N GLY A 86 -2.57 -3.30 -5.45
CA GLY A 86 -2.31 -1.87 -5.41
C GLY A 86 -3.59 -1.03 -5.32
N ASN A 87 -3.46 0.20 -4.83
CA ASN A 87 -4.60 1.11 -4.65
C ASN A 87 -4.35 2.45 -5.34
N ARG A 88 -5.37 3.32 -5.33
CA ARG A 88 -5.32 4.66 -5.94
C ARG A 88 -5.41 5.80 -4.92
N ASP A 89 -4.96 5.56 -3.70
CA ASP A 89 -5.03 6.55 -2.63
C ASP A 89 -4.16 7.77 -2.94
N SER A 90 -4.69 8.95 -2.59
CA SER A 90 -3.91 10.18 -2.54
C SER A 90 -3.05 10.23 -1.26
N PRO A 91 -1.96 11.02 -1.23
CA PRO A 91 -1.17 11.21 -0.01
C PRO A 91 -1.99 11.61 1.23
N PHE A 92 -3.04 12.41 1.04
CA PHE A 92 -3.97 12.73 2.13
C PHE A 92 -4.71 11.50 2.66
N GLN A 93 -5.22 10.63 1.77
CA GLN A 93 -5.93 9.42 2.18
C GLN A 93 -5.01 8.45 2.92
N SER A 94 -3.79 8.22 2.41
CA SER A 94 -2.80 7.37 3.09
C SER A 94 -2.50 7.88 4.51
N LEU A 95 -2.31 9.19 4.68
CA LEU A 95 -2.10 9.77 6.01
C LEU A 95 -3.32 9.59 6.93
N MET A 96 -4.54 9.75 6.41
CA MET A 96 -5.75 9.60 7.21
C MET A 96 -5.97 8.15 7.67
N LYS A 97 -5.59 7.17 6.86
CA LYS A 97 -5.58 5.74 7.23
C LYS A 97 -4.53 5.44 8.28
N GLU A 98 -3.31 5.93 8.10
CA GLU A 98 -2.21 5.77 9.07
C GLU A 98 -2.54 6.39 10.44
N LEU A 99 -3.28 7.49 10.46
CA LEU A 99 -3.78 8.12 11.69
C LEU A 99 -5.02 7.43 12.30
N GLY A 100 -5.58 6.41 11.64
CA GLY A 100 -6.78 5.70 12.09
C GLY A 100 -8.06 6.53 12.02
N ILE A 101 -8.08 7.59 11.20
CA ILE A 101 -9.27 8.43 10.99
C ILE A 101 -10.17 7.84 9.90
N MET A 102 -9.60 7.03 9.01
CA MET A 102 -10.27 6.29 7.95
C MET A 102 -9.89 4.81 8.05
N ASP A 103 -10.81 3.92 7.68
CA ASP A 103 -10.53 2.48 7.63
C ASP A 103 -9.44 2.17 6.60
N ASP A 104 -8.51 1.29 6.99
CA ASP A 104 -7.44 0.81 6.13
C ASP A 104 -7.86 -0.51 5.47
N ASP A 105 -8.03 -0.48 4.15
CA ASP A 105 -8.34 -1.64 3.33
C ASP A 105 -7.10 -2.46 2.95
N LYS A 106 -5.88 -1.98 3.26
CA LYS A 106 -4.59 -2.62 2.96
C LYS A 106 -3.71 -2.73 4.21
N PRO A 107 -4.16 -3.34 5.31
CA PRO A 107 -3.44 -3.35 6.58
C PRO A 107 -2.10 -4.10 6.57
N ASP A 108 -1.80 -4.87 5.51
CA ASP A 108 -0.58 -5.66 5.36
C ASP A 108 0.57 -4.90 4.68
N TRP A 109 0.36 -3.67 4.18
CA TRP A 109 1.41 -2.89 3.49
C TRP A 109 1.21 -1.37 3.45
#